data_AF-A0A5C7VDA7-F1
#
_entry.id   AF-A0A5C7VDA7-F1
#
_cell.length_a   1.000
_cell.length_b   1.000
_cell.length_c   1.000
_cell.angle_alpha   90.00
_cell.angle_beta   90.00
_cell.angle_gamma   90.00
#
_symmetry.space_group_name_H-M   'P 1'
#
loop_
_entity.id
_entity.type
_entity.pdbx_description
1 polymer ?
#
loop_
_entity_poly.entity_id
_entity_poly.type
_entity_poly.pdbx_seq_one_letter_code
_entity_poly.pdbx_strand_id
1 'polypeptide(L)'
;MKKSILALGAAAVVGGLGFAGSAHAIAVFGQDPALAPGQPAQAQYLAQTNGSIGHMLFTPYYTAQGTMATLFNITNTDRTNGKAVKVRFRGAANSDDVLDFTLFLSPGDVWTAQVTQDPATGHAMISTPDKSCTIPVAADWPGVFRTHRLAPYLSAEVAAANTREGYIEVLNMADVDMAQVAKKGSLAYGIKHVNGVAPCADLPYATLLSTTIVDPSDAAAYELLAPTGGLMGSWAVLNQDLLAVYSGNQTAVVATSSATMNWNITPVHGTGYYAFAPQIEDAIGNQPFVDAHTADPLLRTGTSSGITPLWYDLPDMSTPYVTTTTDPLAQAAALSATLAKNAIYNDYVATAAGAPVPMETDWVVSQPTRRYHAAVSYGASAAASKLEFPVSGGSATAPASGNPYAGLTMNRSLAMGPQACLSVAFSSADREEKFQTAGGGFSPGVTSPYCGEVFTVSFNGTSPLQAALTNRSVTPVGEAGWARLQLANSVYAPVVGFAATSLKNQALGGNYGMTLPHRWYGN
;
A
#
# COMPACT_ATOMS: atom_id res chain seq x y z
N MET A 1 -45.57 -15.20 -34.22
CA MET A 1 -45.00 -15.23 -32.87
C MET A 1 -43.71 -16.05 -32.92
N LYS A 2 -42.54 -15.39 -33.06
CA LYS A 2 -41.23 -16.05 -32.98
C LYS A 2 -40.61 -15.66 -31.64
N LYS A 3 -40.38 -16.65 -30.78
CA LYS A 3 -39.78 -16.50 -29.44
C LYS A 3 -38.25 -16.66 -29.51
N SER A 4 -37.61 -15.97 -28.57
CA SER A 4 -36.19 -15.71 -28.32
C SER A 4 -35.16 -16.78 -28.64
N ILE A 5 -33.99 -16.29 -29.09
CA ILE A 5 -32.68 -16.93 -28.93
C ILE A 5 -32.07 -16.36 -27.62
N LEU A 6 -31.79 -17.25 -26.68
CA LEU A 6 -30.92 -17.02 -25.52
C LEU A 6 -29.76 -18.03 -25.66
N ALA A 7 -28.54 -17.52 -25.81
CA ALA A 7 -27.33 -18.33 -25.92
C ALA A 7 -26.76 -18.57 -24.51
N LEU A 8 -26.46 -19.84 -24.21
CA LEU A 8 -25.70 -20.28 -23.04
C LEU A 8 -24.62 -21.28 -23.52
N GLY A 9 -23.35 -20.96 -23.20
CA GLY A 9 -22.24 -21.86 -22.83
C GLY A 9 -21.78 -22.97 -23.79
N ALA A 10 -20.46 -23.07 -24.02
CA ALA A 10 -19.59 -23.97 -23.23
C ALA A 10 -18.20 -24.21 -23.86
N ALA A 11 -17.24 -24.40 -22.95
CA ALA A 11 -15.83 -24.75 -23.06
C ALA A 11 -15.41 -25.74 -24.16
N ALA A 12 -14.22 -25.51 -24.72
CA ALA A 12 -13.45 -26.52 -25.45
C ALA A 12 -12.21 -26.92 -24.63
N VAL A 13 -12.27 -28.14 -24.10
CA VAL A 13 -11.17 -28.90 -23.50
C VAL A 13 -10.28 -29.44 -24.62
N VAL A 14 -8.97 -29.21 -24.56
CA VAL A 14 -7.98 -29.96 -25.35
C VAL A 14 -7.04 -30.66 -24.39
N GLY A 15 -7.14 -31.98 -24.36
CA GLY A 15 -6.19 -32.87 -23.71
C GLY A 15 -5.62 -33.86 -24.72
N GLY A 16 -4.33 -34.16 -24.59
CA GLY A 16 -3.71 -35.37 -25.11
C GLY A 16 -2.38 -35.18 -25.83
N LEU A 17 -1.26 -35.28 -25.10
CA LEU A 17 -0.21 -36.32 -25.25
C LEU A 17 1.12 -35.89 -24.57
N GLY A 18 1.41 -36.49 -23.41
CA GLY A 18 2.75 -36.96 -23.04
C GLY A 18 3.81 -35.97 -22.53
N PHE A 19 3.70 -35.51 -21.28
CA PHE A 19 4.80 -35.49 -20.30
C PHE A 19 4.19 -35.55 -18.88
N ALA A 20 4.55 -36.56 -18.11
CA ALA A 20 4.21 -36.68 -16.70
C ALA A 20 5.17 -35.82 -15.87
N GLY A 21 4.78 -34.58 -15.65
CA GLY A 21 5.09 -33.81 -14.45
C GLY A 21 3.76 -33.19 -14.06
N SER A 22 3.19 -33.59 -12.94
CA SER A 22 1.96 -32.97 -12.46
C SER A 22 2.24 -31.49 -12.26
N ALA A 23 1.66 -30.66 -13.13
CA ALA A 23 1.66 -29.21 -13.01
C ALA A 23 0.79 -28.86 -11.80
N HIS A 24 1.35 -29.07 -10.61
CA HIS A 24 0.85 -28.50 -9.39
C HIS A 24 1.23 -27.04 -9.44
N ALA A 25 0.22 -26.22 -9.38
CA ALA A 25 0.40 -24.81 -9.39
C ALA A 25 0.82 -24.37 -7.94
N ILE A 26 1.32 -23.16 -7.66
CA ILE A 26 2.06 -22.93 -6.39
C ILE A 26 1.72 -21.69 -5.54
N ALA A 27 1.80 -21.89 -4.23
CA ALA A 27 2.03 -20.89 -3.20
C ALA A 27 3.30 -21.28 -2.41
N VAL A 28 4.23 -20.34 -2.19
CA VAL A 28 5.52 -20.62 -1.54
C VAL A 28 5.78 -19.57 -0.47
N PHE A 29 6.00 -20.03 0.76
CA PHE A 29 6.26 -19.16 1.91
C PHE A 29 7.40 -19.70 2.77
N GLY A 30 8.24 -18.80 3.27
CA GLY A 30 9.28 -19.11 4.25
C GLY A 30 10.70 -19.05 3.69
N GLN A 31 11.64 -19.51 4.51
CA GLN A 31 13.06 -19.39 4.23
C GLN A 31 13.51 -20.34 3.12
N ASP A 32 14.37 -19.85 2.23
CA ASP A 32 15.16 -20.71 1.36
C ASP A 32 16.22 -21.49 2.19
N PRO A 33 16.14 -22.83 2.25
CA PRO A 33 17.08 -23.61 3.04
C PRO A 33 18.49 -23.66 2.42
N ALA A 34 18.64 -23.29 1.15
CA ALA A 34 19.89 -23.40 0.41
C ALA A 34 20.06 -22.25 -0.59
N LEU A 35 20.37 -21.04 -0.07
CA LEU A 35 20.69 -19.87 -0.89
C LEU A 35 21.67 -20.20 -2.02
N ALA A 36 21.31 -19.82 -3.24
CA ALA A 36 22.12 -20.10 -4.42
C ALA A 36 23.48 -19.38 -4.35
N PRO A 37 24.56 -19.97 -4.92
CA PRO A 37 25.87 -19.31 -4.94
C PRO A 37 25.79 -17.90 -5.55
N GLY A 38 26.27 -16.90 -4.81
CA GLY A 38 26.26 -15.50 -5.24
C GLY A 38 25.01 -14.70 -4.83
N GLN A 39 24.01 -15.34 -4.22
CA GLN A 39 22.93 -14.60 -3.56
C GLN A 39 23.46 -13.86 -2.31
N PRO A 40 22.85 -12.71 -1.97
CA PRO A 40 23.13 -12.05 -0.70
C PRO A 40 22.85 -12.96 0.50
N ALA A 41 23.49 -12.67 1.63
CA ALA A 41 23.24 -13.39 2.88
C ALA A 41 21.76 -13.28 3.29
N GLN A 42 21.27 -14.28 4.03
CA GLN A 42 19.92 -14.31 4.54
C GLN A 42 19.59 -13.02 5.32
N ALA A 43 18.48 -12.39 4.98
CA ALA A 43 18.00 -11.20 5.66
C ALA A 43 17.52 -11.53 7.07
N GLN A 44 17.98 -10.72 8.02
CA GLN A 44 17.69 -10.87 9.45
C GLN A 44 16.79 -9.75 9.96
N TYR A 45 16.88 -8.54 9.38
CA TYR A 45 16.17 -7.36 9.87
C TYR A 45 15.49 -6.62 8.72
N LEU A 46 14.56 -5.73 9.07
CA LEU A 46 14.01 -4.74 8.18
C LEU A 46 14.63 -3.37 8.50
N ALA A 47 14.89 -2.58 7.47
CA ALA A 47 15.37 -1.20 7.64
C ALA A 47 14.74 -0.29 6.59
N GLN A 48 14.38 0.94 6.98
CA GLN A 48 14.05 1.98 6.01
C GLN A 48 15.34 2.41 5.28
N THR A 49 15.30 2.50 3.95
CA THR A 49 16.45 2.89 3.14
C THR A 49 16.26 4.28 2.54
N ASN A 50 17.19 5.19 2.85
CA ASN A 50 17.21 6.53 2.28
C ASN A 50 17.57 6.54 0.78
N GLY A 51 18.07 5.42 0.26
CA GLY A 51 18.32 5.25 -1.18
C GLY A 51 17.06 4.96 -2.01
N SER A 52 15.90 4.74 -1.36
CA SER A 52 14.62 4.43 -2.04
C SER A 52 14.62 3.17 -2.91
N ILE A 53 15.53 2.22 -2.67
CA ILE A 53 15.56 0.89 -3.30
C ILE A 53 15.47 -0.17 -2.20
N GLY A 54 14.55 -1.13 -2.32
CA GLY A 54 14.32 -2.13 -1.29
C GLY A 54 13.55 -3.36 -1.78
N HIS A 55 12.92 -4.05 -0.82
CA HIS A 55 12.05 -5.22 -1.04
C HIS A 55 10.58 -4.83 -0.96
N MET A 56 10.27 -3.78 -0.21
CA MET A 56 8.93 -3.25 0.00
C MET A 56 8.91 -1.76 -0.35
N LEU A 57 7.88 -1.30 -1.06
CA LEU A 57 7.66 0.11 -1.34
C LEU A 57 6.28 0.56 -0.85
N PHE A 58 6.23 1.79 -0.38
CA PHE A 58 4.99 2.49 -0.03
C PHE A 58 4.87 3.78 -0.84
N THR A 59 3.84 3.88 -1.67
CA THR A 59 3.39 5.17 -2.19
C THR A 59 2.50 5.80 -1.13
N PRO A 60 2.90 6.92 -0.50
CA PRO A 60 2.24 7.44 0.69
C PRO A 60 0.80 7.87 0.44
N TYR A 61 0.47 8.26 -0.79
CA TYR A 61 -0.87 8.70 -1.15
C TYR A 61 -1.13 8.57 -2.64
N TYR A 62 -2.31 8.05 -2.98
CA TYR A 62 -2.94 8.24 -4.29
C TYR A 62 -4.28 8.95 -4.08
N THR A 63 -4.66 9.76 -5.06
CA THR A 63 -5.99 10.36 -5.15
C THR A 63 -6.47 10.39 -6.61
N ALA A 64 -7.76 10.11 -6.75
CA ALA A 64 -8.57 10.28 -7.94
C ALA A 64 -9.83 11.12 -7.61
N GLN A 65 -9.81 11.90 -6.53
CA GLN A 65 -10.92 12.79 -6.18
C GLN A 65 -10.99 13.97 -7.15
N GLY A 66 -12.22 14.39 -7.46
CA GLY A 66 -12.48 15.53 -8.34
C GLY A 66 -11.66 15.45 -9.64
N THR A 67 -10.74 16.40 -9.84
CA THR A 67 -9.91 16.47 -11.05
C THR A 67 -8.47 15.99 -10.82
N MET A 68 -8.27 15.20 -9.76
CA MET A 68 -6.97 14.62 -9.44
C MET A 68 -6.70 13.34 -10.22
N ALA A 69 -5.44 13.12 -10.55
CA ALA A 69 -4.93 11.84 -11.03
C ALA A 69 -3.63 11.49 -10.32
N THR A 70 -3.35 10.20 -10.15
CA THR A 70 -2.07 9.74 -9.61
C THR A 70 -1.34 8.91 -10.65
N LEU A 71 -0.08 9.25 -10.92
CA LEU A 71 0.86 8.44 -11.68
C LEU A 71 1.84 7.78 -10.72
N PHE A 72 2.25 6.55 -11.01
CA PHE A 72 3.32 5.89 -10.28
C PHE A 72 4.02 4.86 -11.15
N ASN A 73 5.23 4.48 -10.75
CA ASN A 73 6.01 3.45 -11.42
C ASN A 73 6.66 2.49 -10.43
N ILE A 74 6.97 1.29 -10.90
CA ILE A 74 7.75 0.29 -10.18
C ILE A 74 8.85 -0.19 -11.11
N THR A 75 10.09 -0.10 -10.66
CA THR A 75 11.28 -0.49 -11.42
C THR A 75 11.98 -1.65 -10.74
N ASN A 76 12.33 -2.67 -11.53
CA ASN A 76 13.29 -3.68 -11.14
C ASN A 76 14.70 -3.22 -11.50
N THR A 77 15.52 -2.89 -10.51
CA THR A 77 16.92 -2.49 -10.72
C THR A 77 17.86 -3.69 -10.88
N ASP A 78 17.41 -4.90 -10.56
CA ASP A 78 18.16 -6.14 -10.76
C ASP A 78 18.38 -6.39 -12.26
N ARG A 79 19.61 -6.71 -12.65
CA ARG A 79 20.02 -6.97 -14.04
C ARG A 79 20.12 -8.46 -14.37
N THR A 80 19.93 -9.31 -13.36
CA THR A 80 20.03 -10.77 -13.45
C THR A 80 18.66 -11.42 -13.28
N ASN A 81 17.93 -11.09 -12.21
CA ASN A 81 16.67 -11.76 -11.87
C ASN A 81 15.45 -10.93 -12.26
N GLY A 82 14.38 -11.61 -12.67
CA GLY A 82 13.06 -11.00 -12.72
C GLY A 82 12.47 -10.85 -11.31
N LYS A 83 11.30 -10.22 -11.19
CA LYS A 83 10.57 -10.04 -9.93
C LYS A 83 9.11 -10.43 -10.10
N ALA A 84 8.58 -11.19 -9.15
CA ALA A 84 7.15 -11.38 -8.94
C ALA A 84 6.71 -10.48 -7.80
N VAL A 85 5.85 -9.50 -8.10
CA VAL A 85 5.56 -8.37 -7.22
C VAL A 85 4.06 -8.33 -6.92
N LYS A 86 3.71 -8.21 -5.64
CA LYS A 86 2.33 -7.90 -5.22
C LYS A 86 2.17 -6.38 -5.20
N VAL A 87 1.16 -5.86 -5.88
CA VAL A 87 0.77 -4.44 -5.83
C VAL A 87 -0.63 -4.35 -5.25
N ARG A 88 -0.79 -3.61 -4.15
CA ARG A 88 -2.07 -3.47 -3.45
C ARG A 88 -2.40 -2.03 -3.14
N PHE A 89 -3.67 -1.67 -3.34
CA PHE A 89 -4.24 -0.37 -3.04
C PHE A 89 -5.10 -0.47 -1.79
N ARG A 90 -4.80 0.38 -0.82
CA ARG A 90 -5.47 0.43 0.48
C ARG A 90 -6.23 1.75 0.60
N GLY A 91 -7.52 1.71 0.93
CA GLY A 91 -8.35 2.91 1.06
C GLY A 91 -7.93 3.80 2.25
N ALA A 92 -8.02 5.13 2.09
CA ALA A 92 -7.54 6.10 3.09
C ALA A 92 -8.28 6.02 4.44
N ALA A 93 -9.54 5.62 4.46
CA ALA A 93 -10.36 5.57 5.68
C ALA A 93 -9.84 4.52 6.69
N ASN A 94 -9.75 3.25 6.28
CA ASN A 94 -9.46 2.14 7.20
C ASN A 94 -8.55 1.04 6.60
N SER A 95 -7.83 1.33 5.52
CA SER A 95 -6.97 0.38 4.80
C SER A 95 -7.68 -0.87 4.31
N ASP A 96 -8.95 -0.74 3.95
CA ASP A 96 -9.61 -1.82 3.23
C ASP A 96 -8.97 -1.99 1.86
N ASP A 97 -8.84 -3.25 1.46
CA ASP A 97 -8.34 -3.58 0.13
C ASP A 97 -9.39 -3.19 -0.92
N VAL A 98 -8.98 -2.32 -1.84
CA VAL A 98 -9.86 -1.80 -2.89
C VAL A 98 -9.41 -2.25 -4.28
N LEU A 99 -8.17 -2.75 -4.41
CA LEU A 99 -7.63 -3.37 -5.62
C LEU A 99 -6.27 -4.00 -5.30
N ASP A 100 -6.01 -5.21 -5.80
CA ASP A 100 -4.66 -5.72 -5.90
C ASP A 100 -4.45 -6.57 -7.16
N PHE A 101 -3.18 -6.80 -7.51
CA PHE A 101 -2.76 -7.63 -8.64
C PHE A 101 -1.32 -8.12 -8.46
N THR A 102 -0.93 -9.12 -9.25
CA THR A 102 0.48 -9.52 -9.39
C THR A 102 1.09 -8.88 -10.63
N LEU A 103 2.26 -8.30 -10.46
CA LEU A 103 3.10 -7.71 -11.51
C LEU A 103 4.37 -8.54 -11.67
N PHE A 104 4.73 -8.85 -12.91
CA PHE A 104 6.01 -9.49 -13.22
C PHE A 104 6.91 -8.52 -13.97
N LEU A 105 8.12 -8.33 -13.45
CA LEU A 105 9.14 -7.46 -14.04
C LEU A 105 10.34 -8.29 -14.49
N SER A 106 10.74 -8.15 -15.74
CA SER A 106 12.00 -8.75 -16.20
C SER A 106 13.23 -8.00 -15.63
N PRO A 107 14.46 -8.49 -15.81
CA PRO A 107 15.64 -7.76 -15.34
C PRO A 107 15.78 -6.38 -16.01
N GLY A 108 15.87 -5.32 -15.20
CA GLY A 108 15.96 -3.92 -15.63
C GLY A 108 14.65 -3.27 -16.08
N ASP A 109 13.52 -3.94 -15.86
CA ASP A 109 12.21 -3.54 -16.35
C ASP A 109 11.59 -2.39 -15.53
N VAL A 110 10.70 -1.63 -16.17
CA VAL A 110 9.97 -0.52 -15.54
C VAL A 110 8.52 -0.62 -15.94
N TRP A 111 7.64 -0.72 -14.95
CA TRP A 111 6.20 -0.68 -15.15
C TRP A 111 5.64 0.65 -14.66
N THR A 112 4.70 1.22 -15.43
CA THR A 112 4.08 2.52 -15.13
C THR A 112 2.57 2.43 -15.16
N ALA A 113 1.88 3.19 -14.31
CA ALA A 113 0.42 3.24 -14.33
C ALA A 113 -0.13 4.59 -13.84
N GLN A 114 -1.40 4.81 -14.15
CA GLN A 114 -2.19 5.93 -13.67
C GLN A 114 -3.45 5.47 -12.96
N VAL A 115 -3.84 6.19 -11.91
CA VAL A 115 -5.13 6.08 -11.22
C VAL A 115 -5.92 7.36 -11.49
N THR A 116 -7.12 7.19 -12.02
CA THR A 116 -8.09 8.26 -12.31
C THR A 116 -9.47 7.85 -11.86
N GLN A 117 -10.43 8.78 -11.87
CA GLN A 117 -11.81 8.42 -11.67
C GLN A 117 -12.36 7.73 -12.93
N ASP A 118 -13.05 6.61 -12.76
CA ASP A 118 -13.85 6.02 -13.81
C ASP A 118 -15.12 6.85 -14.02
N PRO A 119 -15.35 7.42 -15.22
CA PRO A 119 -16.55 8.22 -15.48
C PRO A 119 -17.84 7.40 -15.46
N ALA A 120 -17.78 6.07 -15.61
CA ALA A 120 -18.97 5.22 -15.65
C ALA A 120 -19.49 4.89 -14.24
N THR A 121 -18.61 4.50 -13.33
CA THR A 121 -18.98 4.08 -11.95
C THR A 121 -18.71 5.15 -10.91
N GLY A 122 -17.88 6.14 -11.22
CA GLY A 122 -17.35 7.10 -10.25
C GLY A 122 -16.31 6.51 -9.31
N HIS A 123 -15.92 5.23 -9.43
CA HIS A 123 -14.86 4.62 -8.63
C HIS A 123 -13.48 5.11 -9.06
N ALA A 124 -12.44 4.81 -8.31
CA ALA A 124 -11.10 4.83 -8.87
C ALA A 124 -10.92 3.73 -9.91
N MET A 125 -10.06 3.98 -10.89
CA MET A 125 -9.68 3.05 -11.93
C MET A 125 -8.19 3.21 -12.23
N ILE A 126 -7.48 2.09 -12.29
CA ILE A 126 -6.09 2.04 -12.71
C ILE A 126 -5.99 1.63 -14.19
N SER A 127 -5.12 2.31 -14.92
CA SER A 127 -4.76 1.94 -16.29
C SER A 127 -3.25 2.01 -16.48
N THR A 128 -2.75 1.20 -17.40
CA THR A 128 -1.32 1.14 -17.73
C THR A 128 -1.14 1.06 -19.24
N PRO A 129 -0.24 1.85 -19.82
CA PRO A 129 0.22 1.65 -21.20
C PRO A 129 1.35 0.61 -21.30
N ASP A 130 1.83 0.12 -20.15
CA ASP A 130 2.97 -0.79 -20.05
C ASP A 130 2.61 -2.20 -20.52
N LYS A 131 3.63 -2.96 -20.94
CA LYS A 131 3.46 -4.29 -21.53
C LYS A 131 4.11 -5.40 -20.72
N SER A 132 4.57 -5.09 -19.50
CA SER A 132 4.94 -6.09 -18.50
C SER A 132 3.74 -6.94 -18.14
N CYS A 133 3.97 -8.21 -17.82
CA CYS A 133 2.88 -9.13 -17.56
C CYS A 133 2.27 -8.92 -16.18
N THR A 134 0.96 -9.05 -16.10
CA THR A 134 0.20 -9.00 -14.85
C THR A 134 -0.71 -10.22 -14.71
N ILE A 135 -1.15 -10.48 -13.48
CA ILE A 135 -2.37 -11.23 -13.18
C ILE A 135 -3.29 -10.24 -12.45
N PRO A 136 -4.47 -9.88 -13.00
CA PRO A 136 -5.10 -10.42 -14.22
C PRO A 136 -4.39 -10.02 -15.53
N VAL A 137 -4.77 -10.65 -16.65
CA VAL A 137 -4.13 -10.44 -17.97
C VAL A 137 -4.43 -9.05 -18.53
N ALA A 138 -3.63 -8.59 -19.50
CA ALA A 138 -3.78 -7.27 -20.12
C ALA A 138 -5.20 -6.98 -20.69
N ALA A 139 -5.96 -8.01 -21.08
CA ALA A 139 -7.32 -7.87 -21.60
C ALA A 139 -8.35 -7.42 -20.53
N ASP A 140 -8.03 -7.60 -19.25
CA ASP A 140 -8.90 -7.22 -18.13
C ASP A 140 -8.66 -5.77 -17.65
N TRP A 141 -7.76 -5.03 -18.32
CA TRP A 141 -7.47 -3.63 -18.03
C TRP A 141 -8.37 -2.69 -18.87
N PRO A 142 -8.75 -1.51 -18.34
CA PRO A 142 -8.34 -0.94 -17.05
C PRO A 142 -9.03 -1.59 -15.84
N GLY A 143 -8.32 -1.63 -14.70
CA GLY A 143 -8.83 -2.21 -13.45
C GLY A 143 -9.67 -1.21 -12.67
N VAL A 144 -10.97 -1.48 -12.51
CA VAL A 144 -11.88 -0.65 -11.69
C VAL A 144 -11.87 -1.12 -10.24
N PHE A 145 -11.69 -0.19 -9.31
CA PHE A 145 -11.57 -0.48 -7.88
C PHE A 145 -12.89 -1.02 -7.32
N ARG A 146 -12.78 -1.91 -6.34
CA ARG A 146 -13.89 -2.67 -5.76
C ARG A 146 -14.31 -2.09 -4.41
N THR A 147 -15.58 -2.29 -4.07
CA THR A 147 -16.17 -1.83 -2.81
C THR A 147 -16.51 -2.97 -1.85
N HIS A 148 -16.20 -4.23 -2.21
CA HIS A 148 -16.60 -5.43 -1.46
C HIS A 148 -16.04 -5.51 -0.04
N ARG A 149 -14.90 -4.86 0.24
CA ARG A 149 -14.29 -4.79 1.57
C ARG A 149 -14.72 -3.57 2.38
N LEU A 150 -15.48 -2.65 1.78
CA LEU A 150 -15.98 -1.45 2.46
C LEU A 150 -17.22 -1.79 3.31
N ALA A 151 -17.62 -0.85 4.16
CA ALA A 151 -18.86 -0.98 4.93
C ALA A 151 -20.07 -1.25 3.99
N PRO A 152 -20.83 -2.35 4.21
CA PRO A 152 -21.86 -2.79 3.25
C PRO A 152 -23.11 -1.89 3.23
N TYR A 153 -23.22 -0.96 4.17
CA TYR A 153 -24.33 -0.01 4.33
C TYR A 153 -23.99 1.41 3.87
N LEU A 154 -22.82 1.62 3.25
CA LEU A 154 -22.52 2.91 2.62
C LEU A 154 -23.42 3.12 1.39
N SER A 155 -23.77 4.37 1.11
CA SER A 155 -24.39 4.69 -0.18
C SER A 155 -23.39 4.43 -1.31
N ALA A 156 -23.89 4.24 -2.54
CA ALA A 156 -23.02 3.99 -3.69
C ALA A 156 -22.01 5.13 -3.90
N GLU A 157 -22.43 6.38 -3.70
CA GLU A 157 -21.60 7.57 -3.85
C GLU A 157 -20.47 7.61 -2.81
N VAL A 158 -20.78 7.27 -1.55
CA VAL A 158 -19.80 7.23 -0.46
C VAL A 158 -18.84 6.05 -0.64
N ALA A 159 -19.35 4.89 -1.06
CA ALA A 159 -18.52 3.72 -1.36
C ALA A 159 -17.55 4.02 -2.53
N ALA A 160 -18.04 4.63 -3.61
CA ALA A 160 -17.21 5.08 -4.72
C ALA A 160 -16.13 6.07 -4.26
N ALA A 161 -16.49 7.04 -3.42
CA ALA A 161 -15.53 7.99 -2.85
C ALA A 161 -14.44 7.32 -2.01
N ASN A 162 -14.78 6.26 -1.26
CA ASN A 162 -13.83 5.50 -0.45
C ASN A 162 -12.78 4.74 -1.29
N THR A 163 -13.01 4.53 -2.59
CA THR A 163 -12.02 3.95 -3.51
C THR A 163 -11.05 4.98 -4.08
N ARG A 164 -11.34 6.29 -3.98
CA ARG A 164 -10.62 7.34 -4.71
C ARG A 164 -9.46 7.96 -3.95
N GLU A 165 -9.18 7.54 -2.72
CA GLU A 165 -8.01 7.98 -1.96
C GLU A 165 -7.45 6.85 -1.12
N GLY A 166 -6.13 6.84 -0.93
CA GLY A 166 -5.48 5.80 -0.16
C GLY A 166 -3.97 5.81 -0.32
N TYR A 167 -3.33 4.67 -0.07
CA TYR A 167 -1.90 4.45 -0.30
C TYR A 167 -1.68 3.14 -1.06
N ILE A 168 -0.46 2.95 -1.58
CA ILE A 168 -0.10 1.77 -2.37
C ILE A 168 1.01 1.00 -1.63
N GLU A 169 0.84 -0.30 -1.54
CA GLU A 169 1.80 -1.27 -1.03
C GLU A 169 2.38 -2.07 -2.20
N VAL A 170 3.70 -2.20 -2.26
CA VAL A 170 4.41 -3.00 -3.26
C VAL A 170 5.36 -3.95 -2.56
N LEU A 171 5.20 -5.26 -2.75
CA LEU A 171 6.02 -6.29 -2.09
C LEU A 171 6.70 -7.19 -3.13
N ASN A 172 8.02 -7.33 -3.05
CA ASN A 172 8.74 -8.36 -3.79
C ASN A 172 8.45 -9.73 -3.17
N MET A 173 7.60 -10.54 -3.81
CA MET A 173 7.18 -11.85 -3.30
C MET A 173 8.26 -12.91 -3.50
N ALA A 174 8.89 -12.86 -4.67
CA ALA A 174 9.95 -13.75 -5.10
C ALA A 174 10.69 -13.10 -6.28
N ASP A 175 11.97 -13.45 -6.41
CA ASP A 175 12.70 -13.22 -7.64
C ASP A 175 12.36 -14.33 -8.65
N VAL A 176 12.56 -14.07 -9.95
CA VAL A 176 12.39 -15.05 -11.02
C VAL A 176 13.75 -15.43 -11.59
N ASP A 177 14.08 -16.73 -11.56
CA ASP A 177 15.29 -17.27 -12.19
C ASP A 177 15.17 -17.17 -13.71
N MET A 178 16.06 -16.40 -14.33
CA MET A 178 16.07 -16.19 -15.77
C MET A 178 16.80 -17.29 -16.56
N ALA A 179 17.27 -18.36 -15.92
CA ALA A 179 17.97 -19.47 -16.58
C ALA A 179 17.16 -20.13 -17.70
N GLN A 180 15.82 -20.17 -17.57
CA GLN A 180 14.92 -20.79 -18.55
C GLN A 180 14.32 -19.79 -19.55
N VAL A 181 14.92 -18.59 -19.73
CA VAL A 181 14.40 -17.53 -20.62
C VAL A 181 14.26 -17.94 -22.09
N ALA A 182 14.97 -18.99 -22.54
CA ALA A 182 14.87 -19.51 -23.92
C ALA A 182 13.77 -20.58 -24.10
N LYS A 183 13.15 -21.07 -23.01
CA LYS A 183 12.16 -22.15 -23.04
C LYS A 183 10.75 -21.56 -23.08
N LYS A 184 10.11 -21.58 -24.25
CA LYS A 184 8.72 -21.13 -24.40
C LYS A 184 7.79 -21.83 -23.38
N GLY A 185 6.91 -21.07 -22.73
CA GLY A 185 6.03 -21.55 -21.67
C GLY A 185 6.62 -21.48 -20.26
N SER A 186 7.91 -21.12 -20.11
CA SER A 186 8.55 -20.86 -18.82
C SER A 186 8.14 -19.48 -18.28
N LEU A 187 8.25 -19.29 -16.96
CA LEU A 187 8.00 -18.00 -16.33
C LEU A 187 9.02 -16.96 -16.84
N ALA A 188 10.30 -17.31 -16.88
CA ALA A 188 11.38 -16.46 -17.38
C ALA A 188 11.17 -16.01 -18.83
N TYR A 189 10.72 -16.92 -19.70
CA TYR A 189 10.40 -16.59 -21.09
C TYR A 189 9.21 -15.62 -21.15
N GLY A 190 8.13 -15.92 -20.43
CA GLY A 190 6.89 -15.15 -20.46
C GLY A 190 7.07 -13.68 -20.04
N ILE A 191 7.96 -13.42 -19.07
CA ILE A 191 8.18 -12.06 -18.55
C ILE A 191 9.23 -11.28 -19.35
N LYS A 192 10.08 -11.94 -20.14
CA LYS A 192 11.18 -11.26 -20.84
C LYS A 192 10.67 -10.46 -22.04
N HIS A 193 10.87 -9.15 -22.01
CA HIS A 193 10.60 -8.29 -23.14
C HIS A 193 11.44 -8.66 -24.38
N VAL A 194 10.76 -8.87 -25.50
CA VAL A 194 11.33 -9.05 -26.85
C VAL A 194 10.72 -7.98 -27.75
N ASN A 195 11.54 -7.17 -28.41
CA ASN A 195 11.08 -6.03 -29.22
C ASN A 195 10.11 -5.09 -28.48
N GLY A 196 10.33 -4.89 -27.18
CA GLY A 196 9.52 -3.99 -26.34
C GLY A 196 8.17 -4.55 -25.91
N VAL A 197 7.94 -5.87 -25.99
CA VAL A 197 6.72 -6.53 -25.49
C VAL A 197 7.09 -7.83 -24.78
N ALA A 198 6.55 -8.09 -23.59
CA ALA A 198 6.68 -9.40 -22.95
C ALA A 198 5.64 -10.39 -23.53
N PRO A 199 6.01 -11.65 -23.83
CA PRO A 199 5.09 -12.65 -24.37
C PRO A 199 4.18 -13.22 -23.27
N CYS A 200 3.33 -12.38 -22.67
CA CYS A 200 2.54 -12.74 -21.49
C CYS A 200 1.58 -13.90 -21.70
N ALA A 201 1.13 -14.15 -22.93
CA ALA A 201 0.31 -15.32 -23.26
C ALA A 201 1.04 -16.66 -23.04
N ASP A 202 2.37 -16.64 -22.98
CA ASP A 202 3.21 -17.81 -22.72
C ASP A 202 3.57 -17.95 -21.22
N LEU A 203 3.01 -17.13 -20.33
CA LEU A 203 3.14 -17.35 -18.89
C LEU A 203 2.48 -18.68 -18.48
N PRO A 204 3.07 -19.42 -17.50
CA PRO A 204 2.46 -20.63 -16.97
C PRO A 204 1.31 -20.28 -16.00
N TYR A 205 0.25 -19.61 -16.47
CA TYR A 205 -0.86 -19.12 -15.65
C TYR A 205 -1.51 -20.21 -14.79
N ALA A 206 -1.68 -21.42 -15.34
CA ALA A 206 -2.20 -22.54 -14.58
C ALA A 206 -1.35 -22.76 -13.32
N THR A 207 -0.02 -22.75 -13.44
CA THR A 207 0.96 -22.86 -12.35
C THR A 207 0.92 -21.70 -11.37
N LEU A 208 0.78 -20.46 -11.86
CA LEU A 208 0.80 -19.26 -11.02
C LEU A 208 -0.49 -19.04 -10.22
N LEU A 209 -1.59 -19.74 -10.56
CA LEU A 209 -2.92 -19.55 -9.98
C LEU A 209 -3.38 -20.65 -9.01
N SER A 210 -2.58 -21.68 -8.74
CA SER A 210 -2.96 -22.68 -7.73
C SER A 210 -2.93 -22.16 -6.34
N THR A 211 -3.68 -22.89 -5.54
CA THR A 211 -3.66 -22.88 -4.09
C THR A 211 -2.77 -23.99 -3.47
N THR A 212 -2.02 -24.78 -4.25
CA THR A 212 -1.14 -25.81 -3.67
C THR A 212 0.08 -25.17 -3.00
N ILE A 213 0.26 -25.42 -1.72
CA ILE A 213 1.41 -24.94 -0.96
C ILE A 213 2.60 -25.86 -1.26
N VAL A 214 3.72 -25.25 -1.65
CA VAL A 214 4.98 -25.92 -1.98
C VAL A 214 6.04 -25.51 -0.95
N ASP A 215 6.89 -26.48 -0.58
CA ASP A 215 8.00 -26.24 0.33
C ASP A 215 9.03 -25.29 -0.33
N PRO A 216 9.62 -24.33 0.41
CA PRO A 216 10.65 -23.44 -0.13
C PRO A 216 11.81 -24.15 -0.84
N SER A 217 12.17 -25.37 -0.44
CA SER A 217 13.23 -26.15 -1.10
C SER A 217 12.90 -26.55 -2.54
N ASP A 218 11.62 -26.59 -2.90
CA ASP A 218 11.13 -26.98 -4.23
C ASP A 218 10.81 -25.76 -5.12
N ALA A 219 10.94 -24.53 -4.61
CA ALA A 219 10.56 -23.30 -5.30
C ALA A 219 11.28 -23.12 -6.65
N ALA A 220 12.55 -23.54 -6.74
CA ALA A 220 13.35 -23.45 -7.95
C ALA A 220 12.79 -24.27 -9.12
N ALA A 221 12.00 -25.32 -8.86
CA ALA A 221 11.31 -26.09 -9.90
C ALA A 221 10.26 -25.25 -10.65
N TYR A 222 9.87 -24.12 -10.08
CA TYR A 222 8.90 -23.18 -10.62
C TYR A 222 9.54 -21.85 -11.04
N GLU A 223 10.87 -21.82 -11.17
CA GLU A 223 11.67 -20.64 -11.53
C GLU A 223 11.55 -19.50 -10.52
N LEU A 224 11.14 -19.79 -9.28
CA LEU A 224 11.14 -18.82 -8.19
C LEU A 224 12.45 -18.92 -7.40
N LEU A 225 13.01 -17.75 -7.09
CA LEU A 225 14.15 -17.56 -6.20
C LEU A 225 13.74 -16.69 -5.02
N ALA A 226 14.39 -16.89 -3.88
CA ALA A 226 14.12 -16.07 -2.71
C ALA A 226 14.42 -14.58 -3.00
N PRO A 227 13.58 -13.66 -2.54
CA PRO A 227 13.59 -12.28 -3.02
C PRO A 227 14.80 -11.50 -2.51
N THR A 228 15.53 -10.82 -3.42
CA THR A 228 16.74 -10.04 -3.09
C THR A 228 16.52 -8.52 -3.10
N GLY A 229 15.27 -8.09 -3.30
CA GLY A 229 14.88 -6.68 -3.35
C GLY A 229 15.14 -6.08 -4.74
N GLY A 230 15.70 -4.86 -4.78
CA GLY A 230 15.96 -4.16 -6.04
C GLY A 230 14.73 -3.49 -6.65
N LEU A 231 13.67 -3.31 -5.86
CA LEU A 231 12.53 -2.51 -6.28
C LEU A 231 12.76 -1.04 -5.93
N MET A 232 12.45 -0.15 -6.86
CA MET A 232 12.34 1.28 -6.60
C MET A 232 11.12 1.85 -7.32
N GLY A 233 10.68 3.04 -6.94
CA GLY A 233 9.54 3.68 -7.58
C GLY A 233 9.39 5.13 -7.18
N SER A 234 8.61 5.84 -7.99
CA SER A 234 8.20 7.22 -7.79
C SER A 234 6.70 7.35 -7.98
N TRP A 235 6.15 8.47 -7.53
CA TRP A 235 4.74 8.81 -7.66
C TRP A 235 4.61 10.30 -8.00
N ALA A 236 3.53 10.64 -8.68
CA ALA A 236 3.12 12.01 -8.96
C ALA A 236 1.60 12.13 -8.85
N VAL A 237 1.13 13.09 -8.07
CA VAL A 237 -0.28 13.46 -7.93
C VAL A 237 -0.48 14.75 -8.71
N LEU A 238 -1.38 14.72 -9.69
CA LEU A 238 -1.65 15.81 -10.62
C LEU A 238 -3.02 16.38 -10.34
N ASN A 239 -3.09 17.70 -10.18
CA ASN A 239 -4.35 18.43 -10.26
C ASN A 239 -4.52 18.90 -11.71
N GLN A 240 -5.44 18.29 -12.45
CA GLN A 240 -5.60 18.54 -13.88
C GLN A 240 -6.15 19.94 -14.19
N ASP A 241 -7.02 20.47 -13.34
CA ASP A 241 -7.61 21.82 -13.51
C ASP A 241 -6.60 22.91 -13.23
N LEU A 242 -5.75 22.70 -12.21
CA LEU A 242 -4.70 23.64 -11.86
C LEU A 242 -3.42 23.41 -12.67
N LEU A 243 -3.26 22.29 -13.38
CA LEU A 243 -1.99 21.91 -14.01
C LEU A 243 -0.81 21.87 -13.01
N ALA A 244 -1.10 21.53 -11.75
CA ALA A 244 -0.10 21.43 -10.67
C ALA A 244 0.26 19.96 -10.44
N VAL A 245 1.54 19.68 -10.16
CA VAL A 245 2.06 18.33 -9.90
C VAL A 245 2.82 18.29 -8.58
N TYR A 246 2.52 17.27 -7.78
CA TYR A 246 3.20 16.94 -6.53
C TYR A 246 3.84 15.57 -6.69
N SER A 247 5.11 15.39 -6.36
CA SER A 247 5.80 14.13 -6.66
C SER A 247 6.88 13.80 -5.65
N GLY A 248 7.22 12.52 -5.55
CA GLY A 248 8.32 12.04 -4.73
C GLY A 248 8.67 10.59 -5.01
N ASN A 249 9.69 10.10 -4.29
CA ASN A 249 10.01 8.68 -4.29
C ASN A 249 9.02 7.90 -3.43
N GLN A 250 8.80 6.64 -3.75
CA GLN A 250 8.16 5.71 -2.83
C GLN A 250 9.07 5.49 -1.62
N THR A 251 8.47 5.36 -0.43
CA THR A 251 9.24 5.00 0.77
C THR A 251 9.62 3.53 0.67
N ALA A 252 10.91 3.22 0.71
CA ALA A 252 11.40 1.86 0.58
C ALA A 252 11.84 1.29 1.93
N VAL A 253 11.54 0.00 2.11
CA VAL A 253 12.07 -0.82 3.20
C VAL A 253 12.83 -1.98 2.58
N VAL A 254 14.00 -2.26 3.13
CA VAL A 254 14.91 -3.31 2.68
C VAL A 254 15.00 -4.38 3.76
N ALA A 255 14.94 -5.63 3.34
CA ALA A 255 15.31 -6.77 4.15
C ALA A 255 16.85 -6.89 4.12
N THR A 256 17.49 -6.75 5.28
CA THR A 256 18.94 -6.63 5.42
C THR A 256 19.50 -7.75 6.29
N SER A 257 20.68 -8.26 5.94
CA SER A 257 21.42 -9.25 6.74
C SER A 257 22.17 -8.64 7.92
N SER A 258 22.19 -7.31 8.05
CA SER A 258 22.90 -6.56 9.10
C SER A 258 21.94 -5.71 9.92
N ALA A 259 22.08 -5.78 11.25
CA ALA A 259 21.38 -4.90 12.19
C ALA A 259 21.89 -3.46 12.17
N THR A 260 23.13 -3.26 11.71
CA THR A 260 23.78 -1.96 11.70
C THR A 260 23.55 -1.30 10.34
N MET A 261 22.76 -0.22 10.33
CA MET A 261 22.83 0.75 9.24
C MET A 261 24.17 1.47 9.36
N ASN A 262 25.12 1.17 8.48
CA ASN A 262 26.38 1.88 8.46
C ASN A 262 26.11 3.35 8.11
N TRP A 263 26.63 4.27 8.91
CA TRP A 263 26.56 5.71 8.65
C TRP A 263 27.22 6.11 7.31
N ASN A 264 27.96 5.20 6.68
CA ASN A 264 28.38 5.27 5.29
C ASN A 264 27.53 4.37 4.37
N ILE A 265 26.38 4.90 3.95
CA ILE A 265 25.67 4.69 2.66
C ILE A 265 25.02 3.30 2.41
N THR A 266 23.68 3.28 2.48
CA THR A 266 22.71 2.25 2.04
C THR A 266 22.72 0.91 2.81
N PRO A 267 21.57 0.44 3.35
CA PRO A 267 21.52 -0.87 3.98
C PRO A 267 21.86 -1.99 2.98
N VAL A 268 22.61 -2.99 3.43
CA VAL A 268 22.96 -4.15 2.60
C VAL A 268 21.69 -4.93 2.31
N HIS A 269 21.41 -5.19 1.04
CA HIS A 269 20.31 -6.06 0.66
C HIS A 269 20.63 -7.49 1.09
N GLY A 270 19.75 -8.10 1.87
CA GLY A 270 19.74 -9.52 2.16
C GLY A 270 18.73 -10.27 1.30
N THR A 271 18.79 -11.58 1.36
CA THR A 271 17.78 -12.46 0.74
C THR A 271 16.63 -12.66 1.72
N GLY A 272 15.42 -12.24 1.36
CA GLY A 272 14.21 -12.39 2.17
C GLY A 272 13.64 -13.80 2.13
N TYR A 273 12.54 -14.03 2.84
CA TYR A 273 11.74 -15.24 2.69
C TYR A 273 10.87 -15.17 1.45
N TYR A 274 10.56 -16.33 0.86
CA TYR A 274 9.49 -16.42 -0.13
C TYR A 274 8.18 -15.94 0.49
N ALA A 275 7.42 -15.19 -0.29
CA ALA A 275 6.08 -14.74 0.04
C ALA A 275 5.18 -14.80 -1.20
N PHE A 276 5.30 -15.83 -2.02
CA PHE A 276 4.53 -15.94 -3.25
C PHE A 276 3.18 -16.59 -3.00
N ALA A 277 2.11 -15.85 -3.29
CA ALA A 277 0.74 -16.36 -3.27
C ALA A 277 0.08 -16.20 -4.64
N PRO A 278 -0.81 -17.12 -5.04
CA PRO A 278 -1.60 -16.99 -6.26
C PRO A 278 -2.58 -15.80 -6.17
N GLN A 279 -2.73 -15.08 -7.27
CA GLN A 279 -3.68 -13.99 -7.41
C GLN A 279 -5.04 -14.52 -7.90
N ILE A 280 -5.80 -15.15 -6.99
CA ILE A 280 -7.10 -15.78 -7.28
C ILE A 280 -8.10 -15.56 -6.14
N GLU A 281 -9.38 -15.55 -6.48
CA GLU A 281 -10.52 -15.31 -5.56
C GLU A 281 -11.00 -16.56 -4.81
N ASP A 282 -10.18 -17.61 -4.77
CA ASP A 282 -10.49 -18.84 -4.03
C ASP A 282 -10.29 -18.64 -2.52
N ALA A 283 -11.17 -19.24 -1.73
CA ALA A 283 -11.02 -19.26 -0.27
C ALA A 283 -9.83 -20.11 0.16
N ILE A 284 -9.05 -19.62 1.12
CA ILE A 284 -7.90 -20.35 1.66
C ILE A 284 -8.36 -21.60 2.43
N GLY A 285 -9.47 -21.50 3.18
CA GLY A 285 -10.06 -22.64 3.89
C GLY A 285 -9.20 -23.24 5.02
N ASN A 286 -8.11 -22.57 5.41
CA ASN A 286 -7.15 -23.02 6.41
C ASN A 286 -6.73 -21.86 7.31
N GLN A 287 -7.45 -21.67 8.43
CA GLN A 287 -7.20 -20.55 9.33
C GLN A 287 -5.82 -20.58 10.00
N PRO A 288 -5.29 -21.72 10.48
CA PRO A 288 -3.91 -21.78 10.98
C PRO A 288 -2.87 -21.30 9.95
N PHE A 289 -3.09 -21.59 8.67
CA PHE A 289 -2.24 -21.07 7.60
C PHE A 289 -2.37 -19.55 7.46
N VAL A 290 -3.58 -19.00 7.49
CA VAL A 290 -3.80 -17.54 7.47
C VAL A 290 -3.12 -16.85 8.66
N ASP A 291 -3.30 -17.38 9.87
CA ASP A 291 -2.73 -16.82 11.10
C ASP A 291 -1.18 -16.85 11.12
N ALA A 292 -0.57 -17.73 10.32
CA ALA A 292 0.87 -17.82 10.13
C ALA A 292 1.43 -16.87 9.04
N HIS A 293 0.58 -16.25 8.21
CA HIS A 293 1.01 -15.45 7.05
C HIS A 293 0.46 -14.03 6.97
N THR A 294 -0.46 -13.62 7.84
CA THR A 294 -0.92 -12.22 7.93
C THR A 294 -1.19 -11.82 9.37
N ALA A 295 -0.93 -10.57 9.71
CA ALA A 295 -1.30 -9.89 10.95
C ALA A 295 -2.61 -9.08 10.81
N ASP A 296 -3.29 -9.08 9.66
CA ASP A 296 -4.59 -8.42 9.50
C ASP A 296 -5.64 -9.06 10.41
N PRO A 297 -6.16 -8.36 11.43
CA PRO A 297 -7.09 -8.95 12.38
C PRO A 297 -8.43 -9.32 11.76
N LEU A 298 -8.81 -8.77 10.60
CA LEU A 298 -10.05 -9.20 9.93
C LEU A 298 -9.88 -10.51 9.17
N LEU A 299 -8.66 -10.84 8.72
CA LEU A 299 -8.36 -12.13 8.08
C LEU A 299 -8.03 -13.21 9.12
N ARG A 300 -7.44 -12.80 10.26
CA ARG A 300 -7.15 -13.65 11.40
C ARG A 300 -8.40 -13.82 12.25
N THR A 301 -9.20 -14.84 11.98
CA THR A 301 -10.46 -15.02 12.70
C THR A 301 -10.41 -16.22 13.62
N GLY A 302 -10.66 -15.97 14.92
CA GLY A 302 -11.41 -16.91 15.74
C GLY A 302 -12.92 -16.78 15.46
N THR A 303 -13.79 -16.95 16.46
CA THR A 303 -15.26 -16.86 16.32
C THR A 303 -15.85 -15.44 16.08
N SER A 304 -15.07 -14.43 15.65
CA SER A 304 -15.40 -13.00 15.89
C SER A 304 -15.29 -12.03 14.71
N SER A 305 -14.64 -12.41 13.60
CA SER A 305 -14.47 -11.56 12.41
C SER A 305 -15.07 -12.24 11.18
N GLY A 306 -15.74 -11.44 10.33
CA GLY A 306 -16.66 -11.89 9.28
C GLY A 306 -16.10 -11.83 7.87
N ILE A 307 -14.78 -11.72 7.68
CA ILE A 307 -14.17 -11.72 6.34
C ILE A 307 -13.56 -13.08 6.05
N THR A 308 -14.02 -13.75 4.99
CA THR A 308 -13.38 -14.97 4.47
C THR A 308 -12.04 -14.61 3.83
N PRO A 309 -10.91 -15.18 4.31
CA PRO A 309 -9.61 -15.00 3.68
C PRO A 309 -9.58 -15.71 2.32
N LEU A 310 -9.20 -14.96 1.30
CA LEU A 310 -9.01 -15.41 -0.07
C LEU A 310 -7.53 -15.40 -0.40
N TRP A 311 -7.11 -16.18 -1.40
CA TRP A 311 -5.70 -16.29 -1.73
C TRP A 311 -5.05 -14.98 -2.16
N TYR A 312 -5.78 -14.14 -2.89
CA TYR A 312 -5.29 -12.81 -3.22
C TYR A 312 -5.07 -11.94 -1.98
N ASP A 313 -5.63 -12.23 -0.81
CA ASP A 313 -5.38 -11.42 0.40
C ASP A 313 -3.92 -11.58 0.88
N LEU A 314 -3.27 -12.69 0.51
CA LEU A 314 -1.87 -12.97 0.76
C LEU A 314 -0.99 -12.73 -0.49
N PRO A 315 0.34 -12.58 -0.32
CA PRO A 315 0.93 -12.10 0.93
C PRO A 315 0.46 -10.66 1.24
N ASP A 316 0.79 -10.19 2.44
CA ASP A 316 0.74 -8.77 2.77
C ASP A 316 2.05 -8.34 3.44
N MET A 317 2.15 -7.07 3.84
CA MET A 317 3.39 -6.53 4.42
C MET A 317 3.75 -7.12 5.79
N SER A 318 2.82 -7.85 6.41
CA SER A 318 3.04 -8.56 7.67
C SER A 318 3.38 -10.05 7.48
N THR A 319 3.37 -10.57 6.25
CA THR A 319 3.86 -11.93 5.96
C THR A 319 5.35 -12.05 6.34
N PRO A 320 5.76 -13.05 7.15
CA PRO A 320 7.15 -13.20 7.60
C PRO A 320 8.16 -13.13 6.46
N TYR A 321 9.15 -12.25 6.58
CA TYR A 321 10.07 -11.93 5.49
C TYR A 321 11.56 -11.99 5.87
N VAL A 322 11.87 -12.01 7.17
CA VAL A 322 13.24 -12.03 7.71
C VAL A 322 13.36 -13.02 8.86
N THR A 323 14.59 -13.46 9.17
CA THR A 323 14.80 -14.55 10.14
C THR A 323 14.56 -14.20 11.60
N THR A 324 14.64 -12.92 11.98
CA THR A 324 14.39 -12.51 13.38
C THR A 324 12.90 -12.39 13.72
N THR A 325 12.02 -12.46 12.72
CA THR A 325 10.57 -12.39 12.89
C THR A 325 9.97 -13.76 12.65
N THR A 326 9.50 -14.41 13.71
CA THR A 326 9.04 -15.81 13.67
C THR A 326 7.57 -15.97 13.27
N ASP A 327 6.81 -14.87 13.25
CA ASP A 327 5.37 -14.86 12.96
C ASP A 327 4.95 -13.49 12.37
N PRO A 328 3.72 -13.38 11.83
CA PRO A 328 3.26 -12.14 11.21
C PRO A 328 3.16 -10.93 12.16
N LEU A 329 2.86 -11.14 13.44
CA LEU A 329 2.77 -10.04 14.41
C LEU A 329 4.17 -9.48 14.68
N ALA A 330 5.17 -10.35 14.81
CA ALA A 330 6.57 -9.96 14.95
C ALA A 330 7.07 -9.22 13.70
N GLN A 331 6.72 -9.71 12.50
CA GLN A 331 7.02 -9.04 11.23
C GLN A 331 6.36 -7.65 11.15
N ALA A 332 5.08 -7.54 11.46
CA ALA A 332 4.36 -6.27 11.49
C ALA A 332 4.95 -5.28 12.52
N ALA A 333 5.38 -5.77 13.68
CA ALA A 333 6.05 -4.95 14.69
C ALA A 333 7.42 -4.46 14.21
N ALA A 334 8.22 -5.34 13.60
CA ALA A 334 9.52 -4.98 13.05
C ALA A 334 9.40 -3.93 11.93
N LEU A 335 8.48 -4.15 10.99
CA LEU A 335 8.21 -3.20 9.90
C LEU A 335 7.73 -1.85 10.45
N SER A 336 6.76 -1.86 11.37
CA SER A 336 6.27 -0.64 12.02
C SER A 336 7.38 0.14 12.71
N ALA A 337 8.30 -0.56 13.40
CA ALA A 337 9.43 0.07 14.07
C ALA A 337 10.37 0.80 13.11
N THR A 338 10.56 0.30 11.89
CA THR A 338 11.42 0.97 10.88
C THR A 338 10.88 2.33 10.43
N LEU A 339 9.55 2.50 10.43
CA LEU A 339 8.87 3.72 9.98
C LEU A 339 8.34 4.56 11.14
N ALA A 340 8.54 4.12 12.39
CA ALA A 340 7.93 4.71 13.57
C ALA A 340 8.41 6.14 13.83
N LYS A 341 7.47 7.06 14.05
CA LYS A 341 7.68 8.47 14.42
C LYS A 341 6.77 8.82 15.60
N ASN A 342 7.25 9.64 16.55
CA ASN A 342 6.39 10.27 17.55
C ASN A 342 5.83 11.61 17.06
N ALA A 343 6.63 12.37 16.31
CA ALA A 343 6.24 13.66 15.77
C ALA A 343 6.81 13.85 14.37
N ILE A 344 6.03 14.55 13.54
CA ILE A 344 6.44 15.01 12.22
C ILE A 344 6.36 16.53 12.14
N TYR A 345 7.24 17.09 11.33
CA TYR A 345 7.45 18.53 11.15
C TYR A 345 7.49 18.83 9.67
N ASN A 346 6.89 19.94 9.28
CA ASN A 346 7.03 20.46 7.93
C ASN A 346 6.71 21.96 7.92
N ASP A 347 6.95 22.55 6.76
CA ASP A 347 6.60 23.92 6.46
C ASP A 347 5.13 23.97 5.99
N TYR A 348 4.46 25.09 6.20
CA TYR A 348 3.16 25.37 5.60
C TYR A 348 3.12 26.80 5.09
N VAL A 349 2.30 27.00 4.05
CA VAL A 349 1.89 28.32 3.58
C VAL A 349 0.40 28.27 3.28
N ALA A 350 -0.33 29.27 3.74
CA ALA A 350 -1.78 29.35 3.69
C ALA A 350 -2.22 30.79 3.38
N THR A 351 -1.58 31.38 2.37
CA THR A 351 -1.83 32.74 1.90
C THR A 351 -3.19 32.83 1.21
N ALA A 352 -3.99 33.84 1.58
CA ALA A 352 -5.37 33.97 1.13
C ALA A 352 -5.52 34.07 -0.41
N ALA A 353 -6.68 33.60 -0.91
CA ALA A 353 -7.01 33.57 -2.34
C ALA A 353 -6.96 34.94 -3.06
N GLY A 354 -7.02 36.06 -2.34
CA GLY A 354 -6.93 37.41 -2.90
C GLY A 354 -5.52 37.98 -3.03
N ALA A 355 -4.50 37.25 -2.59
CA ALA A 355 -3.11 37.68 -2.72
C ALA A 355 -2.62 37.59 -4.18
N PRO A 356 -1.55 38.33 -4.56
CA PRO A 356 -0.95 38.19 -5.89
C PRO A 356 -0.49 36.77 -6.22
N VAL A 357 -0.05 36.03 -5.18
CA VAL A 357 0.34 34.62 -5.25
C VAL A 357 -0.31 33.87 -4.08
N PRO A 358 -1.55 33.39 -4.23
CA PRO A 358 -2.15 32.53 -3.22
C PRO A 358 -1.39 31.21 -3.12
N MET A 359 -1.24 30.72 -1.89
CA MET A 359 -0.55 29.47 -1.59
C MET A 359 -1.38 28.65 -0.63
N GLU A 360 -1.61 27.39 -0.99
CA GLU A 360 -2.43 26.45 -0.24
C GLU A 360 -1.59 25.21 0.07
N THR A 361 -1.55 24.76 1.32
CA THR A 361 -0.79 23.58 1.74
C THR A 361 -1.71 22.50 2.30
N ASP A 362 -1.52 21.27 1.82
CA ASP A 362 -1.96 20.05 2.49
C ASP A 362 -0.76 19.30 3.05
N TRP A 363 -0.91 18.73 4.25
CA TRP A 363 -0.02 17.65 4.69
C TRP A 363 -0.73 16.32 4.57
N VAL A 364 -0.11 15.38 3.87
CA VAL A 364 -0.52 13.98 3.81
C VAL A 364 0.20 13.21 4.89
N VAL A 365 -0.54 12.50 5.74
CA VAL A 365 0.02 11.61 6.76
C VAL A 365 -0.57 10.22 6.56
N SER A 366 0.28 9.27 6.20
CA SER A 366 -0.09 7.87 5.94
C SER A 366 0.54 6.94 6.97
N GLN A 367 -0.25 5.99 7.45
CA GLN A 367 0.13 5.03 8.48
C GLN A 367 0.10 3.60 7.92
N PRO A 368 1.00 3.27 6.98
CA PRO A 368 0.80 2.16 6.02
C PRO A 368 0.75 0.76 6.63
N THR A 369 1.13 0.60 7.90
CA THR A 369 1.09 -0.69 8.59
C THR A 369 0.01 -0.76 9.68
N ARG A 370 -0.79 0.29 9.89
CA ARG A 370 -1.79 0.30 10.98
C ARG A 370 -2.80 -0.83 10.80
N ARG A 371 -3.17 -1.17 9.57
CA ARG A 371 -4.02 -2.34 9.26
C ARG A 371 -3.57 -3.65 9.93
N TYR A 372 -2.27 -3.85 10.06
CA TYR A 372 -1.65 -5.05 10.66
C TYR A 372 -1.56 -4.99 12.19
N HIS A 373 -2.06 -3.92 12.80
CA HIS A 373 -2.09 -3.70 14.25
C HIS A 373 -3.50 -3.41 14.75
N ALA A 374 -4.37 -2.85 13.91
CA ALA A 374 -5.77 -2.58 14.19
C ALA A 374 -6.56 -2.43 12.88
N ALA A 375 -7.77 -2.97 12.84
CA ALA A 375 -8.69 -2.81 11.71
C ALA A 375 -10.11 -2.47 12.18
N VAL A 376 -10.90 -1.91 11.26
CA VAL A 376 -12.33 -1.63 11.50
C VAL A 376 -13.16 -2.79 10.99
N SER A 377 -13.85 -3.48 11.91
CA SER A 377 -14.89 -4.45 11.60
C SER A 377 -16.22 -3.72 11.51
N TYR A 378 -16.83 -3.68 10.32
CA TYR A 378 -17.96 -2.79 10.03
C TYR A 378 -19.31 -3.21 10.60
N GLY A 379 -19.50 -4.50 10.85
CA GLY A 379 -20.79 -5.06 11.28
C GLY A 379 -21.95 -4.76 10.31
N ALA A 380 -23.19 -4.91 10.79
CA ALA A 380 -24.39 -4.66 9.99
C ALA A 380 -24.79 -3.17 9.90
N SER A 381 -24.18 -2.29 10.69
CA SER A 381 -24.45 -0.85 10.71
C SER A 381 -23.25 -0.08 11.28
N ALA A 382 -23.18 1.23 11.02
CA ALA A 382 -22.13 2.10 11.56
C ALA A 382 -22.04 2.02 13.10
N ALA A 383 -23.19 1.91 13.79
CA ALA A 383 -23.25 1.77 15.24
C ALA A 383 -22.62 0.45 15.75
N ALA A 384 -22.72 -0.62 14.96
CA ALA A 384 -22.17 -1.93 15.28
C ALA A 384 -20.68 -2.07 14.93
N SER A 385 -20.09 -1.09 14.24
CA SER A 385 -18.67 -1.14 13.89
C SER A 385 -17.78 -1.12 15.14
N LYS A 386 -16.67 -1.85 15.08
CA LYS A 386 -15.72 -2.02 16.20
C LYS A 386 -14.29 -2.09 15.70
N LEU A 387 -13.34 -1.80 16.59
CA LEU A 387 -11.92 -2.03 16.33
C LEU A 387 -11.59 -3.48 16.67
N GLU A 388 -10.83 -4.12 15.80
CA GLU A 388 -10.23 -5.43 16.04
C GLU A 388 -8.71 -5.33 15.97
N PHE A 389 -8.05 -6.07 16.87
CA PHE A 389 -6.60 -6.09 17.04
C PHE A 389 -6.10 -7.52 16.90
N PRO A 390 -4.95 -7.77 16.26
CA PRO A 390 -4.44 -9.11 16.09
C PRO A 390 -3.82 -9.62 17.40
N VAL A 391 -4.01 -10.91 17.66
CA VAL A 391 -3.43 -11.64 18.79
C VAL A 391 -2.84 -12.97 18.32
N SER A 392 -2.10 -13.67 19.18
CA SER A 392 -1.36 -14.92 18.87
C SER A 392 -2.21 -16.13 18.39
N GLY A 393 -3.51 -15.95 18.13
CA GLY A 393 -4.42 -16.99 17.63
C GLY A 393 -5.74 -16.43 17.13
N GLY A 394 -5.68 -15.32 16.38
CA GLY A 394 -6.86 -14.65 15.79
C GLY A 394 -6.87 -13.15 16.03
N SER A 395 -8.05 -12.63 16.38
CA SER A 395 -8.31 -11.22 16.69
C SER A 395 -9.01 -11.04 18.04
N ALA A 396 -8.90 -9.83 18.59
CA ALA A 396 -9.55 -9.40 19.83
C ALA A 396 -10.09 -7.97 19.72
N THR A 397 -11.05 -7.61 20.57
CA THR A 397 -11.57 -6.23 20.65
C THR A 397 -10.73 -5.33 21.57
N ALA A 398 -9.65 -5.85 22.14
CA ALA A 398 -8.71 -5.12 22.98
C ALA A 398 -7.29 -5.34 22.45
N PRO A 399 -6.45 -4.29 22.43
CA PRO A 399 -5.08 -4.39 21.95
C PRO A 399 -4.20 -5.22 22.90
N ALA A 400 -3.24 -5.94 22.34
CA ALA A 400 -2.14 -6.51 23.11
C ALA A 400 -1.22 -5.41 23.67
N SER A 401 -0.49 -5.73 24.74
CA SER A 401 0.53 -4.84 25.30
C SER A 401 1.57 -4.48 24.25
N GLY A 402 1.96 -3.21 24.18
CA GLY A 402 2.96 -2.72 23.22
C GLY A 402 2.44 -2.47 21.80
N ASN A 403 1.14 -2.70 21.52
CA ASN A 403 0.55 -2.33 20.23
C ASN A 403 0.64 -0.79 20.01
N PRO A 404 1.26 -0.31 18.92
CA PRO A 404 1.45 1.13 18.66
C PRO A 404 0.14 1.91 18.47
N TYR A 405 -0.96 1.19 18.21
CA TYR A 405 -2.28 1.72 17.97
C TYR A 405 -3.29 1.41 19.08
N ALA A 406 -2.81 1.05 20.27
CA ALA A 406 -3.67 0.78 21.43
C ALA A 406 -4.57 1.97 21.83
N GLY A 407 -4.17 3.21 21.48
CA GLY A 407 -4.93 4.44 21.74
C GLY A 407 -5.94 4.82 20.66
N LEU A 408 -6.22 3.97 19.67
CA LEU A 408 -7.22 4.27 18.65
C LEU A 408 -8.62 4.36 19.25
N THR A 409 -9.40 5.30 18.70
CA THR A 409 -10.82 5.46 18.99
C THR A 409 -11.63 5.29 17.72
N MET A 410 -12.90 4.92 17.85
CA MET A 410 -13.78 4.70 16.71
C MET A 410 -14.77 5.86 16.56
N ASN A 411 -14.74 6.56 15.44
CA ASN A 411 -15.77 7.55 15.09
C ASN A 411 -16.76 6.94 14.11
N ARG A 412 -18.03 6.88 14.53
CA ARG A 412 -19.12 6.17 13.81
C ARG A 412 -20.07 7.10 13.08
N SER A 413 -19.90 8.42 13.21
CA SER A 413 -20.83 9.43 12.73
C SER A 413 -20.29 10.25 11.56
N LEU A 414 -19.15 9.86 10.99
CA LEU A 414 -18.56 10.56 9.84
C LEU A 414 -19.36 10.26 8.57
N ALA A 415 -19.52 11.29 7.73
CA ALA A 415 -20.27 11.19 6.48
C ALA A 415 -19.69 10.13 5.52
N MET A 416 -18.38 9.91 5.58
CA MET A 416 -17.66 8.96 4.71
C MET A 416 -17.62 7.53 5.24
N GLY A 417 -18.39 7.23 6.30
CA GLY A 417 -18.41 5.94 6.97
C GLY A 417 -17.62 5.94 8.28
N PRO A 418 -17.75 4.88 9.08
CA PRO A 418 -17.10 4.81 10.38
C PRO A 418 -15.58 4.64 10.21
N GLN A 419 -14.78 5.40 10.97
CA GLN A 419 -13.31 5.41 10.85
C GLN A 419 -12.60 5.23 12.19
N ALA A 420 -11.44 4.58 12.16
CA ALA A 420 -10.50 4.59 13.26
C ALA A 420 -9.75 5.93 13.32
N CYS A 421 -9.64 6.50 14.52
CA CYS A 421 -9.07 7.81 14.75
C CYS A 421 -7.97 7.80 15.81
N LEU A 422 -6.90 8.52 15.52
CA LEU A 422 -5.74 8.71 16.37
C LEU A 422 -5.74 10.12 16.97
N SER A 423 -5.39 10.23 18.25
CA SER A 423 -5.19 11.53 18.89
C SER A 423 -3.81 12.07 18.52
N VAL A 424 -3.79 13.24 17.87
CA VAL A 424 -2.57 13.93 17.45
C VAL A 424 -2.68 15.38 17.88
N ALA A 425 -1.66 15.90 18.55
CA ALA A 425 -1.54 17.29 18.91
C ALA A 425 -1.02 18.10 17.72
N PHE A 426 -1.62 19.27 17.48
CA PHE A 426 -1.17 20.23 16.48
C PHE A 426 -0.57 21.46 17.16
N SER A 427 0.59 21.88 16.67
CA SER A 427 1.18 23.17 17.01
C SER A 427 1.81 23.79 15.77
N SER A 428 1.85 25.11 15.71
CA SER A 428 2.50 25.86 14.61
C SER A 428 3.28 27.04 15.16
N ALA A 429 4.27 27.48 14.38
CA ALA A 429 5.00 28.73 14.56
C ALA A 429 5.00 29.49 13.24
N ASP A 430 4.95 30.82 13.29
CA ASP A 430 5.09 31.66 12.09
C ASP A 430 6.53 32.15 11.91
N ARG A 431 6.75 32.95 10.86
CA ARG A 431 8.05 33.55 10.53
C ARG A 431 8.59 34.51 11.59
N GLU A 432 7.73 35.00 12.49
CA GLU A 432 8.04 35.99 13.53
C GLU A 432 8.05 35.36 14.93
N GLU A 433 8.30 34.05 14.99
CA GLU A 433 8.39 33.25 16.23
C GLU A 433 7.12 33.28 17.09
N LYS A 434 5.96 33.62 16.49
CA LYS A 434 4.70 33.49 17.20
C LYS A 434 4.29 32.03 17.22
N PHE A 435 4.08 31.50 18.41
CA PHE A 435 3.66 30.11 18.60
C PHE A 435 2.15 30.00 18.83
N GLN A 436 1.54 29.02 18.18
CA GLN A 436 0.24 28.50 18.54
C GLN A 436 0.37 27.02 18.84
N THR A 437 0.37 26.69 20.11
CA THR A 437 0.01 25.34 20.56
C THR A 437 -1.50 25.31 20.61
N ALA A 438 -2.17 24.35 19.95
CA ALA A 438 -3.59 24.14 20.21
C ALA A 438 -3.75 23.64 21.66
N GLY A 439 -3.80 24.57 22.61
CA GLY A 439 -3.79 24.33 24.04
C GLY A 439 -4.82 25.20 24.74
N GLY A 440 -5.91 24.57 25.19
CA GLY A 440 -6.90 25.16 26.09
C GLY A 440 -8.15 25.73 25.40
N GLY A 441 -9.15 24.86 25.16
CA GLY A 441 -10.53 25.31 24.99
C GLY A 441 -11.26 25.34 26.34
N PHE A 442 -12.22 26.25 26.50
CA PHE A 442 -13.15 26.19 27.63
C PHE A 442 -13.97 24.89 27.57
N SER A 443 -14.14 24.24 28.72
CA SER A 443 -14.94 23.01 28.82
C SER A 443 -16.39 23.27 28.40
N PRO A 444 -17.02 22.34 27.66
CA PRO A 444 -16.43 21.12 27.11
C PRO A 444 -15.66 21.41 25.80
N GLY A 445 -14.33 21.29 25.83
CA GLY A 445 -13.47 21.43 24.65
C GLY A 445 -13.27 20.07 23.98
N VAL A 446 -13.57 19.96 22.69
CA VAL A 446 -13.30 18.75 21.90
C VAL A 446 -11.92 18.85 21.25
N THR A 447 -10.95 18.08 21.76
CA THR A 447 -9.84 17.65 20.90
C THR A 447 -10.44 16.75 19.82
N SER A 448 -10.68 17.26 18.61
CA SER A 448 -11.09 16.39 17.50
C SER A 448 -9.92 15.45 17.18
N PRO A 449 -10.11 14.12 17.10
CA PRO A 449 -9.06 13.20 16.67
C PRO A 449 -8.85 13.29 15.14
N TYR A 450 -7.74 12.76 14.65
CA TYR A 450 -7.48 12.60 13.21
C TYR A 450 -7.93 11.20 12.81
N CYS A 451 -8.88 11.11 11.89
CA CYS A 451 -9.48 9.85 11.44
C CYS A 451 -8.95 9.48 10.07
N GLY A 452 -8.83 8.17 9.78
CA GLY A 452 -8.20 7.70 8.56
C GLY A 452 -6.88 6.98 8.80
N GLU A 453 -6.56 6.00 7.96
CA GLU A 453 -5.20 5.45 7.86
C GLU A 453 -4.29 6.48 7.21
N VAL A 454 -4.79 7.06 6.12
CA VAL A 454 -4.26 8.26 5.51
C VAL A 454 -5.20 9.39 5.88
N PHE A 455 -4.66 10.46 6.43
CA PHE A 455 -5.40 11.71 6.64
C PHE A 455 -4.64 12.88 6.05
N THR A 456 -5.39 13.88 5.61
CA THR A 456 -4.81 15.13 5.13
C THR A 456 -5.09 16.26 6.11
N VAL A 457 -4.15 17.19 6.19
CA VAL A 457 -4.26 18.39 7.01
C VAL A 457 -4.17 19.61 6.11
N SER A 458 -5.31 20.24 5.85
CA SER A 458 -5.41 21.45 5.03
C SER A 458 -5.21 22.70 5.89
N PHE A 459 -4.24 23.53 5.53
CA PHE A 459 -3.98 24.79 6.23
C PHE A 459 -4.89 25.88 5.67
N ASN A 460 -5.73 26.48 6.53
CA ASN A 460 -6.81 27.41 6.15
C ASN A 460 -7.90 26.82 5.23
N GLY A 461 -8.09 25.49 5.27
CA GLY A 461 -9.33 24.82 4.82
C GLY A 461 -9.51 24.57 3.32
N THR A 462 -8.61 25.08 2.47
CA THR A 462 -8.59 24.72 1.04
C THR A 462 -7.55 23.62 0.82
N SER A 463 -7.98 22.50 0.23
CA SER A 463 -7.11 21.36 -0.03
C SER A 463 -6.63 21.37 -1.49
N PRO A 464 -5.34 21.65 -1.76
CA PRO A 464 -4.77 21.56 -3.11
C PRO A 464 -4.82 20.13 -3.69
N LEU A 465 -4.91 19.10 -2.83
CA LEU A 465 -5.06 17.70 -3.21
C LEU A 465 -6.52 17.25 -3.39
N GLN A 466 -7.49 18.16 -3.21
CA GLN A 466 -8.93 17.88 -3.26
C GLN A 466 -9.35 16.73 -2.33
N ALA A 467 -8.68 16.62 -1.18
CA ALA A 467 -8.87 15.50 -0.28
C ALA A 467 -10.27 15.54 0.37
N ALA A 468 -10.98 14.42 0.33
CA ALA A 468 -12.41 14.39 0.65
C ALA A 468 -12.79 13.36 1.73
N LEU A 469 -12.04 12.27 1.88
CA LEU A 469 -12.38 11.20 2.83
C LEU A 469 -12.01 11.51 4.28
N THR A 470 -10.80 12.02 4.47
CA THR A 470 -10.12 12.10 5.78
C THR A 470 -9.38 13.42 5.93
N ASN A 471 -9.86 14.48 5.25
CA ASN A 471 -9.30 15.82 5.35
C ASN A 471 -9.73 16.50 6.65
N ARG A 472 -8.77 17.18 7.28
CA ARG A 472 -8.99 18.04 8.42
C ARG A 472 -8.39 19.40 8.19
N SER A 473 -9.23 20.43 8.28
CA SER A 473 -8.76 21.80 8.29
C SER A 473 -8.12 22.16 9.63
N VAL A 474 -7.01 22.87 9.57
CA VAL A 474 -6.38 23.53 10.73
C VAL A 474 -6.19 25.01 10.45
N THR A 475 -6.23 25.81 11.51
CA THR A 475 -5.89 27.23 11.47
C THR A 475 -4.51 27.39 12.10
N PRO A 476 -3.43 27.56 11.32
CA PRO A 476 -2.11 27.82 11.86
C PRO A 476 -1.99 29.25 12.39
N VAL A 477 -0.90 29.52 13.09
CA VAL A 477 -0.51 30.88 13.45
C VAL A 477 0.08 31.60 12.24
N GLY A 478 -0.50 32.72 11.81
CA GLY A 478 0.00 33.43 10.63
C GLY A 478 -0.21 32.66 9.31
N GLU A 479 0.21 33.26 8.20
CA GLU A 479 0.00 32.70 6.87
C GLU A 479 1.13 31.76 6.41
N ALA A 480 2.30 31.79 7.06
CA ALA A 480 3.44 30.97 6.69
C ALA A 480 4.33 30.67 7.90
N GLY A 481 4.87 29.46 7.95
CA GLY A 481 5.78 29.03 9.00
C GLY A 481 5.97 27.53 8.99
N TRP A 482 6.19 26.95 10.17
CA TRP A 482 6.32 25.50 10.35
C TRP A 482 5.33 24.98 11.38
N ALA A 483 4.92 23.72 11.21
CA ALA A 483 4.03 23.07 12.15
C ALA A 483 4.60 21.75 12.67
N ARG A 484 3.93 21.20 13.66
CA ARG A 484 4.22 19.90 14.24
C ARG A 484 2.90 19.16 14.47
N LEU A 485 2.88 17.91 14.03
CA LEU A 485 1.89 16.92 14.41
C LEU A 485 2.59 15.91 15.32
N GLN A 486 2.09 15.77 16.55
CA GLN A 486 2.72 14.94 17.58
C GLN A 486 1.72 13.96 18.18
N LEU A 487 2.10 12.68 18.22
CA LEU A 487 1.39 11.64 18.95
C LEU A 487 1.58 11.82 20.47
N ALA A 488 0.74 11.17 21.27
CA ALA A 488 0.90 11.17 22.72
C ALA A 488 2.32 10.76 23.14
N ASN A 489 2.78 11.25 24.30
CA ASN A 489 4.14 10.97 24.80
C ASN A 489 4.40 9.46 24.85
N SER A 490 5.58 9.06 24.36
CA SER A 490 6.01 7.65 24.27
C SER A 490 5.17 6.75 23.35
N VAL A 491 4.26 7.33 22.54
CA VAL A 491 3.57 6.61 21.46
C VAL A 491 4.30 6.89 20.15
N TYR A 492 4.65 5.82 19.45
CA TYR A 492 5.30 5.88 18.14
C TYR A 492 4.47 5.08 17.15
N ALA A 493 4.10 5.70 16.04
CA ALA A 493 3.38 5.04 14.98
C ALA A 493 4.18 5.16 13.67
N PRO A 494 4.14 4.13 12.81
CA PRO A 494 4.71 4.19 11.47
C PRO A 494 4.03 5.29 10.66
N VAL A 495 4.80 6.28 10.23
CA VAL A 495 4.30 7.44 9.50
C VAL A 495 5.19 7.72 8.30
N VAL A 496 4.56 7.79 7.14
CA VAL A 496 5.14 8.31 5.88
C VAL A 496 4.24 9.41 5.33
N GLY A 497 4.74 10.23 4.42
CA GLY A 497 3.96 11.32 3.85
C GLY A 497 4.78 12.53 3.43
N PHE A 498 4.09 13.61 3.12
CA PHE A 498 4.67 14.83 2.58
C PHE A 498 3.75 16.04 2.82
N ALA A 499 4.32 17.23 2.68
CA ALA A 499 3.57 18.46 2.45
C ALA A 499 3.47 18.74 0.95
N ALA A 500 2.27 19.12 0.49
CA ALA A 500 1.96 19.53 -0.88
C ALA A 500 1.49 20.98 -0.85
N THR A 501 2.26 21.87 -1.47
CA THR A 501 1.94 23.30 -1.54
C THR A 501 1.64 23.70 -2.97
N SER A 502 0.41 24.15 -3.24
CA SER A 502 0.05 24.82 -4.49
C SER A 502 0.46 26.29 -4.43
N LEU A 503 1.01 26.82 -5.51
CA LEU A 503 1.30 28.23 -5.71
C LEU A 503 0.60 28.69 -6.98
N LYS A 504 -0.34 29.63 -6.86
CA LYS A 504 -1.12 30.14 -8.00
C LYS A 504 -0.62 31.53 -8.38
N ASN A 505 -0.02 31.70 -9.55
CA ASN A 505 0.35 33.02 -10.05
C ASN A 505 -0.82 33.62 -10.84
N GLN A 506 -1.59 34.50 -10.20
CA GLN A 506 -2.80 35.07 -10.81
C GLN A 506 -2.50 35.95 -12.03
N ALA A 507 -1.33 36.60 -12.08
CA ALA A 507 -0.97 37.50 -13.17
C ALA A 507 -0.63 36.75 -14.47
N LEU A 508 -0.06 35.54 -14.36
CA LEU A 508 0.35 34.72 -15.50
C LEU A 508 -0.59 33.54 -15.78
N GLY A 509 -1.52 33.25 -14.88
CA GLY A 509 -2.40 32.08 -14.96
C GLY A 509 -1.69 30.73 -14.79
N GLY A 510 -0.47 30.73 -14.23
CA GLY A 510 0.32 29.51 -14.00
C GLY A 510 0.18 29.02 -12.55
N ASN A 511 0.10 27.70 -12.36
CA ASN A 511 0.14 27.09 -11.04
C ASN A 511 1.34 26.15 -10.92
N TYR A 512 1.91 26.08 -9.73
CA TYR A 512 3.07 25.25 -9.42
C TYR A 512 2.74 24.37 -8.21
N GLY A 513 3.18 23.12 -8.25
CA GLY A 513 3.15 22.23 -7.10
C GLY A 513 4.54 22.10 -6.49
N MET A 514 4.62 22.15 -5.16
CA MET A 514 5.83 21.88 -4.40
C MET A 514 5.57 20.73 -3.43
N THR A 515 6.53 19.81 -3.34
CA THR A 515 6.46 18.66 -2.43
C THR A 515 7.65 18.67 -1.48
N LEU A 516 7.39 18.55 -0.18
CA LEU A 516 8.42 18.43 0.85
C LEU A 516 8.17 17.18 1.71
N PRO A 517 9.10 16.22 1.79
CA PRO A 517 9.00 15.12 2.74
C PRO A 517 8.85 15.64 4.17
N HIS A 518 8.09 14.92 5.00
CA HIS A 518 8.05 15.22 6.43
C HIS A 518 9.44 15.08 7.05
N ARG A 519 9.71 15.91 8.06
CA ARG A 519 10.94 15.86 8.86
C ARG A 519 10.61 15.34 10.25
N TRP A 520 11.57 14.72 10.91
CA TRP A 520 11.43 14.16 12.26
C TRP A 520 12.80 14.09 12.95
N TYR A 521 12.78 14.01 14.27
CA TYR A 521 13.96 13.66 15.06
C TYR A 521 13.93 12.16 15.38
N GLY A 522 15.11 11.54 15.45
CA GLY A 522 15.26 10.23 16.07
C GLY A 522 15.09 10.33 17.58
N ASN A 523 14.92 9.18 18.24
CA ASN A 523 15.11 9.10 19.68
C ASN A 523 16.59 9.17 20.05
#